data_AF-A0AB72X4J3-F1
#
_entry.id   AF-A0AB72X4J3-F1
#
_cell.length_a   1.000
_cell.length_b   1.000
_cell.length_c   1.000
_cell.angle_alpha   90.00
_cell.angle_beta   90.00
_cell.angle_gamma   90.00
#
_symmetry.space_group_name_H-M   'P 1'
#
loop_
_entity.id
_entity.type
_entity.pdbx_description
1 polymer ?
#
loop_
_entity_poly.entity_id
_entity_poly.type
_entity_poly.pdbx_seq_one_letter_code
_entity_poly.pdbx_strand_id
1 'polypeptide(L)'
;MASKALFPVADQGELTLSRRAEPNDMPIEMVRRQKTAGAAFTLACSSSGLEDKEIYLALGLDAGYFSRMKKGDATLQADQVAAFCELVGNRIYPEWLAYQLGCTLVQIKSDAERERDAERERRQEAEKKVELLMQLLQGRAA
;
A
#
# COMPACT_ATOMS: atom_id res chain seq x y z
N MET A 1 -56.80 -30.50 -3.71
CA MET A 1 -56.58 -30.74 -5.15
C MET A 1 -55.89 -29.49 -5.69
N ALA A 2 -54.65 -29.39 -6.13
CA ALA A 2 -53.47 -30.26 -6.30
C ALA A 2 -52.26 -29.27 -6.18
N SER A 3 -51.28 -29.46 -5.30
CA SER A 3 -50.02 -30.24 -5.48
C SER A 3 -49.29 -30.02 -6.82
N LYS A 4 -48.15 -29.30 -6.78
CA LYS A 4 -46.85 -29.58 -7.45
C LYS A 4 -45.83 -28.51 -7.02
N ALA A 5 -45.01 -28.71 -5.98
CA ALA A 5 -43.73 -29.44 -5.91
C ALA A 5 -42.54 -28.81 -6.69
N LEU A 6 -41.59 -28.29 -5.89
CA LEU A 6 -40.11 -28.26 -6.00
C LEU A 6 -39.41 -27.74 -7.27
N PHE A 7 -38.40 -26.85 -7.07
CA PHE A 7 -36.95 -27.00 -7.34
C PHE A 7 -36.24 -25.62 -7.09
N PRO A 8 -34.90 -25.53 -6.92
CA PRO A 8 -34.20 -25.71 -5.66
C PRO A 8 -33.32 -24.50 -5.23
N VAL A 9 -32.70 -24.71 -4.07
CA VAL A 9 -31.70 -23.95 -3.32
C VAL A 9 -30.52 -23.38 -4.13
N ALA A 10 -29.95 -22.31 -3.57
CA ALA A 10 -28.56 -21.81 -3.68
C ALA A 10 -28.38 -20.57 -4.56
N ASP A 11 -28.46 -19.40 -3.93
CA ASP A 11 -27.50 -18.34 -4.26
C ASP A 11 -26.53 -18.25 -3.08
N GLN A 12 -25.60 -19.20 -3.04
CA GLN A 12 -24.34 -18.99 -2.37
C GLN A 12 -23.64 -17.91 -3.18
N GLY A 13 -23.89 -16.63 -2.87
CA GLY A 13 -23.05 -15.55 -3.32
C GLY A 13 -21.64 -15.85 -2.82
N GLU A 14 -20.82 -16.31 -3.77
CA GLU A 14 -19.47 -16.82 -3.58
C GLU A 14 -18.70 -15.94 -2.59
N LEU A 15 -18.00 -16.58 -1.65
CA LEU A 15 -16.88 -15.96 -0.97
C LEU A 15 -15.84 -15.69 -2.07
N THR A 16 -16.01 -14.58 -2.79
CA THR A 16 -15.01 -14.06 -3.71
C THR A 16 -13.85 -13.68 -2.81
N LEU A 17 -12.88 -14.59 -2.71
CA LEU A 17 -11.57 -14.28 -2.19
C LEU A 17 -11.01 -13.21 -3.13
N SER A 18 -11.29 -11.94 -2.83
CA SER A 18 -10.79 -10.82 -3.61
C SER A 18 -9.28 -10.92 -3.60
N ARG A 19 -8.72 -11.25 -4.77
CA ARG A 19 -7.29 -11.41 -4.94
C ARG A 19 -6.64 -10.07 -4.65
N ARG A 20 -5.72 -10.05 -3.69
CA ARG A 20 -4.83 -8.90 -3.47
C ARG A 20 -3.67 -9.00 -4.45
N ALA A 21 -3.23 -7.86 -4.99
CA ALA A 21 -2.03 -7.81 -5.79
C ALA A 21 -0.79 -8.02 -4.92
N GLU A 22 0.25 -8.61 -5.51
CA GLU A 22 1.58 -8.64 -4.89
C GLU A 22 2.16 -7.22 -4.82
N PRO A 23 3.03 -6.90 -3.84
CA PRO A 23 3.71 -5.62 -3.76
C PRO A 23 4.46 -5.30 -5.06
N ASN A 24 4.16 -4.15 -5.67
CA ASN A 24 4.57 -3.82 -7.04
C ASN A 24 4.95 -2.34 -7.21
N ASP A 25 5.96 -1.91 -6.45
CA ASP A 25 6.46 -0.55 -6.53
C ASP A 25 7.03 -0.22 -7.91
N MET A 26 6.80 1.02 -8.34
CA MET A 26 7.27 1.55 -9.61
C MET A 26 8.35 2.61 -9.37
N PRO A 27 9.29 2.80 -10.32
CA PRO A 27 10.25 3.89 -10.21
C PRO A 27 9.55 5.24 -10.04
N ILE A 28 9.99 6.02 -9.05
CA ILE A 28 9.34 7.27 -8.65
C ILE A 28 9.22 8.28 -9.81
N GLU A 29 10.20 8.29 -10.72
CA GLU A 29 10.17 9.15 -11.90
C GLU A 29 9.00 8.84 -12.85
N MET A 30 8.58 7.57 -12.94
CA MET A 30 7.42 7.17 -13.74
C MET A 30 6.10 7.60 -13.11
N VAL A 31 6.04 7.61 -11.78
CA VAL A 31 4.92 8.13 -11.01
C VAL A 31 4.81 9.64 -11.18
N ARG A 32 5.91 10.38 -10.97
CA ARG A 32 5.94 11.85 -11.05
C ARG A 32 5.64 12.40 -12.45
N ARG A 33 5.95 11.64 -13.50
CA ARG A 33 5.65 11.99 -14.91
C ARG A 33 4.17 11.96 -15.26
N GLN A 34 3.31 11.37 -14.43
CA GLN A 34 1.88 11.34 -14.71
C GLN A 34 1.31 12.76 -14.70
N LYS A 35 0.57 13.12 -15.76
CA LYS A 35 0.09 14.49 -15.97
C LYS A 35 -1.15 14.84 -15.15
N THR A 36 -1.92 13.84 -14.74
CA THR A 36 -3.22 14.02 -14.08
C THR A 36 -3.42 12.98 -12.99
N ALA A 37 -4.35 13.26 -12.06
CA ALA A 37 -4.74 12.32 -11.01
C ALA A 37 -5.30 11.02 -11.60
N GLY A 38 -6.10 11.10 -12.67
CA GLY A 38 -6.64 9.93 -13.35
C GLY A 38 -5.58 9.06 -14.03
N ALA A 39 -4.52 9.68 -14.57
CA ALA A 39 -3.38 8.94 -15.13
C ALA A 39 -2.58 8.22 -14.04
N ALA A 40 -2.33 8.87 -12.90
CA ALA A 40 -1.68 8.24 -11.74
C ALA A 40 -2.53 7.11 -11.14
N PHE A 41 -3.84 7.31 -11.03
CA PHE A 41 -4.78 6.29 -10.57
C PHE A 41 -4.83 5.09 -11.53
N THR A 42 -4.88 5.35 -12.83
CA THR A 42 -4.84 4.31 -13.86
C THR A 42 -3.53 3.54 -13.83
N LEU A 43 -2.40 4.23 -13.63
CA LEU A 43 -1.10 3.60 -13.48
C LEU A 43 -1.10 2.63 -12.29
N ALA A 44 -1.58 3.07 -11.13
CA ALA A 44 -1.70 2.25 -9.92
C ALA A 44 -2.54 0.99 -10.11
N CYS A 45 -3.66 1.11 -10.85
CA CYS A 45 -4.49 -0.04 -11.21
C CYS A 45 -3.76 -0.96 -12.19
N SER A 46 -3.13 -0.42 -13.24
CA SER A 46 -2.48 -1.21 -14.28
C SER A 46 -1.25 -1.98 -13.79
N SER A 47 -0.50 -1.41 -12.84
CA SER A 47 0.66 -2.10 -12.26
C SER A 47 0.22 -3.29 -11.42
N SER A 48 -0.96 -3.25 -10.81
CA SER A 48 -1.51 -4.30 -9.93
C SER A 48 -1.68 -5.66 -10.61
N GLY A 49 -1.86 -5.66 -11.92
CA GLY A 49 -2.21 -6.87 -12.66
C GLY A 49 -3.61 -7.40 -12.36
N LEU A 50 -4.42 -6.65 -11.60
CA LEU A 50 -5.85 -6.89 -11.39
C LEU A 50 -6.66 -6.26 -12.52
N GLU A 51 -7.79 -6.88 -12.85
CA GLU A 51 -8.79 -6.28 -13.71
C GLU A 51 -9.52 -5.15 -12.98
N ASP A 52 -9.95 -4.13 -13.73
CA ASP A 52 -10.73 -3.02 -13.18
C ASP A 52 -11.92 -3.51 -12.34
N LYS A 53 -12.57 -4.60 -12.77
CA LYS A 53 -13.71 -5.23 -12.09
C LYS A 53 -13.36 -5.81 -10.73
N GLU A 54 -12.18 -6.43 -10.60
CA GLU A 54 -11.71 -6.94 -9.32
C GLU A 54 -11.50 -5.78 -8.34
N ILE A 55 -11.01 -4.64 -8.83
CA ILE A 55 -10.72 -3.47 -8.00
C ILE A 55 -12.01 -2.77 -7.55
N TYR A 56 -12.90 -2.39 -8.46
CA TYR A 56 -14.09 -1.62 -8.08
C TYR A 56 -15.08 -2.46 -7.25
N LEU A 57 -15.20 -3.77 -7.49
CA LEU A 57 -16.06 -4.62 -6.67
C LEU A 57 -15.53 -4.77 -5.25
N ALA A 58 -14.22 -4.99 -5.08
CA ALA A 58 -13.61 -5.13 -3.77
C ALA A 58 -13.68 -3.84 -2.93
N LEU A 59 -13.73 -2.67 -3.59
CA LEU A 59 -13.87 -1.37 -2.93
C LEU A 59 -15.33 -0.89 -2.80
N GLY A 60 -16.30 -1.68 -3.26
CA GLY A 60 -17.72 -1.30 -3.25
C GLY A 60 -18.05 -0.10 -4.13
N LEU A 61 -17.28 0.11 -5.21
CA LEU A 61 -17.43 1.21 -6.15
C LEU A 61 -18.25 0.78 -7.37
N ASP A 62 -19.03 1.71 -7.89
CA ASP A 62 -19.70 1.53 -9.18
C ASP A 62 -18.72 1.64 -10.35
N ALA A 63 -18.92 0.85 -11.39
CA ALA A 63 -18.07 0.81 -12.58
C ALA A 63 -18.01 2.16 -13.32
N GLY A 64 -19.12 2.90 -13.35
CA GLY A 64 -19.19 4.23 -13.94
C GLY A 64 -18.37 5.24 -13.15
N TYR A 65 -18.47 5.20 -11.82
CA TYR A 65 -17.63 6.03 -10.95
C TYR A 65 -16.14 5.71 -11.11
N PHE A 66 -15.79 4.42 -11.14
CA PHE A 66 -14.42 3.97 -11.36
C PHE A 66 -13.86 4.43 -12.71
N SER A 67 -14.65 4.34 -13.78
CA SER A 67 -14.26 4.85 -15.10
C SER A 67 -14.01 6.35 -15.10
N ARG A 68 -14.81 7.13 -14.38
CA ARG A 68 -14.63 8.60 -14.22
C ARG A 68 -13.35 8.92 -13.45
N MET A 69 -12.99 8.15 -12.44
CA MET A 69 -11.72 8.32 -11.72
C MET A 69 -10.53 8.12 -12.65
N LYS A 70 -10.54 7.07 -13.49
CA LYS A 70 -9.47 6.83 -14.49
C LYS A 70 -9.31 7.99 -15.49
N LYS A 71 -10.42 8.67 -15.83
CA LYS A 71 -10.41 9.87 -16.69
C LYS A 71 -9.98 11.15 -15.96
N GLY A 72 -10.05 11.17 -14.62
CA GLY A 72 -9.78 12.35 -13.80
C GLY A 72 -11.01 13.23 -13.53
N ASP A 73 -12.22 12.75 -13.86
CA ASP A 73 -13.49 13.46 -13.63
C ASP A 73 -14.07 13.18 -12.22
N ALA A 74 -13.46 12.24 -11.49
CA ALA A 74 -13.80 11.88 -10.12
C ALA A 74 -12.53 11.55 -9.34
N THR A 75 -12.63 11.57 -8.01
CA THR A 75 -11.50 11.33 -7.10
C THR A 75 -11.84 10.21 -6.14
N LEU A 76 -10.86 9.37 -5.82
CA LEU A 76 -11.01 8.35 -4.78
C LEU A 76 -11.30 9.01 -3.44
N GLN A 77 -12.26 8.47 -2.68
CA GLN A 77 -12.55 8.97 -1.33
C GLN A 77 -11.34 8.79 -0.42
N ALA A 78 -11.01 9.81 0.38
CA ALA A 78 -9.81 9.81 1.21
C ALA A 78 -9.75 8.57 2.14
N ASP A 79 -10.88 8.19 2.73
CA ASP A 79 -10.99 7.04 3.64
C ASP A 79 -10.75 5.69 2.93
N GLN A 80 -10.90 5.65 1.61
CA GLN A 80 -10.67 4.44 0.80
C GLN A 80 -9.24 4.31 0.29
N VAL A 81 -8.40 5.35 0.43
CA VAL A 81 -7.02 5.35 -0.12
C VAL A 81 -6.19 4.21 0.45
N ALA A 82 -6.28 3.95 1.75
CA ALA A 82 -5.54 2.86 2.39
C ALA A 82 -5.98 1.50 1.85
N ALA A 83 -7.29 1.23 1.82
CA ALA A 83 -7.84 -0.02 1.31
C ALA A 83 -7.51 -0.23 -0.18
N PHE A 84 -7.55 0.85 -0.97
CA PHE A 84 -7.11 0.82 -2.37
C PHE A 84 -5.64 0.42 -2.49
N CYS A 85 -4.73 1.07 -1.75
CA CYS A 85 -3.29 0.76 -1.80
C CYS A 85 -2.98 -0.67 -1.36
N GLU A 86 -3.68 -1.18 -0.34
CA GLU A 86 -3.57 -2.58 0.10
C GLU A 86 -4.05 -3.56 -0.97
N LEU A 87 -5.10 -3.21 -1.71
CA LEU A 87 -5.66 -4.04 -2.76
C LEU A 87 -4.76 -4.08 -4.01
N VAL A 88 -4.31 -2.91 -4.49
CA VAL A 88 -3.50 -2.80 -5.71
C VAL A 88 -2.00 -3.07 -5.50
N GLY A 89 -1.56 -3.16 -4.23
CA GLY A 89 -0.19 -3.53 -3.87
C GLY A 89 0.84 -2.42 -3.99
N ASN A 90 0.43 -1.17 -4.23
CA ASN A 90 1.32 -0.03 -4.42
C ASN A 90 0.78 1.27 -3.81
N ARG A 91 1.64 2.29 -3.76
CA ARG A 91 1.35 3.64 -3.26
C ARG A 91 1.42 4.70 -4.35
N ILE A 92 1.36 4.31 -5.62
CA ILE A 92 1.57 5.19 -6.79
C ILE A 92 0.64 6.41 -6.75
N TYR A 93 -0.64 6.19 -6.44
CA TYR A 93 -1.63 7.26 -6.41
C TYR A 93 -1.37 8.30 -5.31
N PRO A 94 -1.24 7.93 -4.02
CA PRO A 94 -0.89 8.90 -2.97
C PRO A 94 0.52 9.49 -3.10
N GLU A 95 1.49 8.76 -3.67
CA GLU A 95 2.82 9.31 -3.98
C GLU A 95 2.75 10.43 -5.01
N TRP A 96 1.95 10.24 -6.07
CA TRP A 96 1.70 11.30 -7.05
C TRP A 96 1.05 12.52 -6.41
N LEU A 97 0.04 12.31 -5.55
CA LEU A 97 -0.61 13.40 -4.82
C LEU A 97 0.38 14.16 -3.93
N ALA A 98 1.23 13.46 -3.18
CA ALA A 98 2.28 14.07 -2.37
C ALA A 98 3.23 14.92 -3.23
N TYR A 99 3.64 14.38 -4.39
CA TYR A 99 4.51 15.11 -5.31
C TYR A 99 3.87 16.41 -5.83
N GLN A 100 2.57 16.40 -6.16
CA GLN A 100 1.86 17.62 -6.56
C GLN A 100 1.86 18.70 -5.46
N LEU A 101 1.96 18.29 -4.19
CA LEU A 101 2.07 19.19 -3.04
C LEU A 101 3.51 19.59 -2.70
N GLY A 102 4.50 19.16 -3.49
CA GLY A 102 5.92 19.40 -3.24
C GLY A 102 6.47 18.59 -2.06
N CYS A 103 5.80 17.50 -1.67
CA CYS A 103 6.25 16.61 -0.60
C CYS A 103 6.50 15.19 -1.13
N THR A 104 6.99 14.32 -0.24
CA THR A 104 7.20 12.90 -0.55
C THR A 104 6.49 12.06 0.49
N LEU A 105 5.94 10.92 0.05
CA LEU A 105 5.38 9.93 0.96
C LEU A 105 6.53 9.18 1.65
N VAL A 106 6.45 9.04 2.96
CA VAL A 106 7.39 8.23 3.76
C VAL A 106 6.59 7.27 4.64
N GLN A 107 7.08 6.05 4.81
CA GLN A 107 6.46 5.12 5.74
C GLN A 107 6.72 5.59 7.18
N ILE A 108 5.66 5.75 7.95
CA ILE A 108 5.76 6.04 9.38
C ILE A 108 6.11 4.73 10.08
N LYS A 109 7.28 4.69 10.75
CA LYS A 109 7.66 3.55 11.58
C LYS A 109 6.61 3.34 12.68
N SER A 110 6.20 2.10 12.87
CA SER A 110 5.38 1.73 14.02
C SER A 110 6.11 2.06 15.33
N ASP A 111 5.38 2.24 16.43
CA ASP A 111 5.98 2.53 17.74
C ASP A 111 6.99 1.43 18.13
N ALA A 112 6.67 0.16 17.83
CA ALA A 112 7.55 -0.98 18.07
C ALA A 112 8.84 -0.94 17.23
N GLU A 113 8.78 -0.46 15.99
CA GLU A 113 9.97 -0.28 15.15
C GLU A 113 10.83 0.90 15.64
N ARG A 114 10.21 1.98 16.13
CA ARG A 114 10.93 3.09 16.77
C ARG A 114 11.66 2.65 18.04
N GLU A 115 11.00 1.87 18.88
CA GLU A 115 11.59 1.30 20.11
C GLU A 115 12.79 0.40 19.77
N ARG A 116 12.65 -0.49 18.78
CA ARG A 116 13.72 -1.40 18.33
C ARG A 116 14.92 -0.67 17.76
N ASP A 117 14.71 0.45 17.09
CA ASP A 117 15.80 1.26 16.55
C ASP A 117 16.53 2.02 17.65
N ALA A 118 15.80 2.56 18.65
CA ALA A 118 16.41 3.19 19.82
C ALA A 118 17.24 2.19 20.65
N GLU A 119 16.76 0.95 20.83
CA GLU A 119 17.52 -0.11 21.50
C GLU A 119 18.75 -0.55 20.70
N ARG A 120 18.65 -0.62 19.37
CA ARG A 120 19.82 -0.87 18.50
C ARG A 120 20.87 0.22 18.62
N GLU A 121 20.46 1.48 18.63
CA GLU A 121 21.37 2.61 18.74
C GLU A 121 22.11 2.60 20.09
N ARG A 122 21.38 2.37 21.19
CA ARG A 122 21.99 2.21 22.53
C ARG A 122 22.95 1.03 22.59
N ARG A 123 22.62 -0.09 21.97
CA ARG A 123 23.49 -1.27 21.90
C ARG A 123 24.76 -0.98 21.11
N GLN A 124 24.67 -0.32 19.96
CA GLN A 124 25.82 0.06 19.15
C GLN A 124 26.75 1.04 19.88
N GLU A 125 26.18 2.00 20.62
CA GLU A 125 26.99 2.89 21.46
C GLU A 125 27.70 2.16 22.59
N ALA A 126 27.02 1.21 23.23
CA ALA A 126 27.63 0.39 24.28
C ALA A 126 28.75 -0.49 23.72
N GLU A 127 28.54 -1.12 22.56
CA GLU A 127 29.56 -1.92 21.86
C GLU A 127 30.78 -1.07 21.49
N LYS A 128 30.59 0.14 20.93
CA LYS A 128 31.69 1.08 20.64
C LYS A 128 32.45 1.53 21.90
N LYS A 129 31.74 1.79 23.00
CA LYS A 129 32.37 2.17 24.28
C LYS A 129 33.19 1.02 24.85
N VAL A 130 32.67 -0.21 24.83
CA VAL A 130 33.39 -1.41 25.27
C VAL A 130 34.62 -1.63 24.40
N GLU A 131 34.50 -1.53 23.08
CA GLU A 131 35.61 -1.68 22.15
C GLU A 131 36.73 -0.67 22.44
N LEU A 132 36.38 0.61 22.60
CA LEU A 132 37.34 1.66 22.97
C LEU A 132 38.02 1.38 24.31
N LEU A 133 37.27 0.96 25.33
CA LEU A 133 37.83 0.63 26.65
C LEU A 133 38.81 -0.55 26.57
N MET A 134 38.48 -1.58 25.79
CA MET A 134 39.34 -2.75 25.58
C MET A 134 40.64 -2.36 24.86
N GLN A 135 40.56 -1.50 23.84
CA GLN A 135 41.74 -0.98 23.13
C GLN A 135 42.64 -0.15 24.07
N LEU A 136 42.07 0.70 24.91
CA LEU A 136 42.82 1.51 25.88
C LEU A 136 43.48 0.67 26.99
N LEU A 137 42.82 -0.39 27.45
CA LEU A 137 43.38 -1.33 28.43
C LEU A 137 44.55 -2.12 27.86
N GLN A 138 44.45 -2.59 26.62
CA GLN A 138 45.53 -3.28 25.92
C GLN A 138 46.75 -2.36 25.67
N GLY A 139 46.51 -1.09 25.35
CA GLY A 139 47.58 -0.10 25.16
C GLY A 139 48.28 0.36 26.44
N ARG A 140 47.69 0.14 27.63
CA ARG A 140 48.28 0.50 28.94
C ARG A 140 49.04 -0.64 29.62
N ALA A 141 48.87 -1.88 29.17
CA ALA A 141 49.51 -3.06 29.72
C ALA A 141 50.86 -3.41 29.04
N ALA A 142 51.33 -2.55 28.11
CA ALA A 142 52.60 -2.66 27.40
C ALA A 142 53.61 -1.62 27.90
#